data_AF-A0A7G6WLJ7-F1
#
_entry.id   AF-A0A7G6WLJ7-F1
#
_cell.length_a   1.000
_cell.length_b   1.000
_cell.length_c   1.000
_cell.angle_alpha   90.00
_cell.angle_beta   90.00
_cell.angle_gamma   90.00
#
_symmetry.space_group_name_H-M   'P 1'
#
loop_
_entity.id
_entity.type
_entity.pdbx_description
1 polymer ?
#
loop_
_entity_poly.entity_id
_entity_poly.type
_entity_poly.pdbx_seq_one_letter_code
_entity_poly.pdbx_strand_id
1 'polypeptide(L)'
;MDILTSLQPFLGPIIGGGLALLGGFIQGKRTEKATRETERRKLSHDSAREITAQLATLSGVARKHRDHNSLDLTEQGQAELWDCCSAMAQHARYISDNGLQDAVVEAVSFLRPPPYFEEVLGKSVPGVVYDLEGWLGPMVQAHIMSQTMPQRPDFLADYRNAYADAEEMWASQIETQEAYYAEEREKARRARE
;
A
#
# COMPACT_ATOMS: atom_id res chain seq x y z
N MET A 1 3.58 0.60 85.18
CA MET A 1 4.13 1.39 84.06
C MET A 1 4.56 0.39 83.00
N ASP A 2 3.71 0.18 81.99
CA ASP A 2 3.87 -0.90 81.03
C ASP A 2 4.79 -0.53 79.87
N ILE A 3 5.67 -1.47 79.55
CA ILE A 3 6.74 -1.45 78.53
C ILE A 3 6.16 -1.72 77.12
N LEU A 4 4.92 -1.30 76.85
CA LEU A 4 4.20 -1.63 75.60
C LEU A 4 3.96 -0.42 74.67
N THR A 5 4.54 0.74 74.97
CA THR A 5 4.39 1.97 74.16
C THR A 5 5.57 2.30 73.24
N SER A 6 6.53 1.39 73.02
CA SER A 6 7.77 1.72 72.29
C SER A 6 7.93 1.10 70.90
N LEU A 7 7.00 0.30 70.39
CA LEU A 7 7.14 -0.32 69.07
C LEU A 7 5.84 -0.23 68.28
N GLN A 8 5.70 0.83 67.48
CA GLN A 8 5.40 0.78 66.04
C GLN A 8 4.83 2.11 65.51
N PRO A 9 5.69 2.95 64.90
CA PRO A 9 5.27 3.76 63.75
C PRO A 9 6.02 3.38 62.47
N PHE A 10 6.56 2.15 62.36
CA PHE A 10 7.43 1.76 61.24
C PHE A 10 6.82 0.81 60.21
N LEU A 11 5.57 0.37 60.35
CA LEU A 11 4.93 -0.57 59.41
C LEU A 11 3.90 0.05 58.46
N GLY A 12 3.69 1.37 58.51
CA GLY A 12 2.82 2.09 57.58
C GLY A 12 3.37 2.27 56.14
N PRO A 13 4.67 2.59 55.92
CA PRO A 13 5.11 3.02 54.58
C PRO A 13 5.44 1.88 53.60
N ILE A 14 5.69 0.66 54.09
CA ILE A 14 6.25 -0.42 53.26
C ILE A 14 5.18 -1.04 52.35
N ILE A 15 3.91 -1.04 52.76
CA ILE A 15 2.80 -1.60 51.96
C ILE A 15 2.24 -0.56 50.97
N GLY A 16 2.31 0.74 51.29
CA GLY A 16 1.84 1.81 50.40
C GLY A 16 2.78 2.14 49.22
N GLY A 17 4.10 2.05 49.42
CA GLY A 17 5.08 2.38 48.39
C GLY A 17 5.14 1.38 47.23
N GLY A 18 5.01 0.08 47.51
CA GLY A 18 5.02 -0.98 46.50
C GLY A 18 3.82 -0.93 45.56
N LEU A 19 2.63 -0.61 46.09
CA LEU A 19 1.39 -0.44 45.32
C LEU A 19 1.39 0.84 44.47
N ALA A 20 2.00 1.92 44.95
CA ALA A 20 2.18 3.15 44.17
C ALA A 20 3.17 2.96 43.00
N LEU A 21 4.26 2.19 43.21
CA LEU A 21 5.22 1.86 42.15
C LEU A 21 4.62 0.88 41.11
N LEU A 22 3.87 -0.14 41.55
CA LEU A 22 3.14 -1.04 40.65
C LEU A 22 2.01 -0.31 39.89
N GLY A 23 1.28 0.57 40.57
CA GLY A 23 0.27 1.44 39.97
C GLY A 23 0.86 2.36 38.91
N GLY A 24 1.98 3.03 39.21
CA GLY A 24 2.71 3.89 38.27
C GLY A 24 3.30 3.13 37.08
N PHE A 25 3.77 1.89 37.27
CA PHE A 25 4.28 1.04 36.20
C PHE A 25 3.17 0.50 35.28
N ILE A 26 2.05 0.07 35.84
CA ILE A 26 0.88 -0.38 35.06
C ILE A 26 0.24 0.81 34.33
N GLN A 27 0.14 1.96 34.99
CA GLN A 27 -0.37 3.19 34.39
C GLN A 27 0.59 3.71 33.32
N GLY A 28 1.91 3.65 33.54
CA GLY A 28 2.95 3.95 32.56
C GLY A 28 2.90 3.04 31.32
N LYS A 29 2.67 1.73 31.50
CA LYS A 29 2.49 0.80 30.38
C LYS A 29 1.19 1.06 29.61
N ARG A 30 0.11 1.44 30.30
CA ARG A 30 -1.17 1.80 29.66
C ARG A 30 -1.07 3.11 28.90
N THR A 31 -0.39 4.12 29.45
CA THR A 31 -0.16 5.40 28.76
C THR A 31 0.77 5.21 27.57
N GLU A 32 1.86 4.46 27.71
CA GLU A 32 2.77 4.14 26.61
C GLU A 32 2.05 3.38 25.48
N LYS A 33 1.18 2.43 25.82
CA LYS A 33 0.33 1.74 24.84
C LYS A 33 -0.66 2.69 24.14
N ALA A 34 -1.33 3.56 24.90
CA ALA A 34 -2.25 4.55 24.33
C ALA A 34 -1.53 5.58 23.43
N THR A 35 -0.32 5.99 23.80
CA THR A 35 0.52 6.87 22.97
C THR A 35 0.92 6.17 21.67
N ARG A 36 1.37 4.92 21.72
CA ARG A 36 1.71 4.12 20.53
C ARG A 36 0.52 3.91 19.60
N GLU A 37 -0.67 3.62 20.15
CA GLU A 37 -1.89 3.49 19.36
C GLU A 37 -2.26 4.81 18.67
N THR A 38 -2.08 5.93 19.37
CA THR A 38 -2.35 7.28 18.82
C THR A 38 -1.34 7.63 17.72
N GLU A 39 -0.06 7.35 17.91
CA GLU A 39 1.00 7.56 16.92
C GLU A 39 0.76 6.70 15.67
N ARG A 40 0.39 5.43 15.84
CA ARG A 40 0.06 4.54 14.72
C ARG A 40 -1.14 5.06 13.91
N ARG A 41 -2.19 5.53 14.58
CA ARG A 41 -3.35 6.13 13.89
C ARG A 41 -2.98 7.40 13.13
N LYS A 42 -2.17 8.27 13.74
CA LYS A 42 -1.66 9.48 13.08
C LYS A 42 -0.85 9.12 11.83
N LEU A 43 0.12 8.22 11.95
CA LEU A 43 0.94 7.76 10.83
C LEU A 43 0.08 7.16 9.71
N SER A 44 -0.95 6.38 10.06
CA SER A 44 -1.88 5.84 9.07
C SER A 44 -2.68 6.94 8.36
N HIS A 45 -3.17 7.95 9.07
CA HIS A 45 -3.90 9.07 8.45
C HIS A 45 -2.99 9.93 7.58
N ASP A 46 -1.77 10.21 8.02
CA ASP A 46 -0.80 10.99 7.25
C ASP A 46 -0.37 10.24 5.98
N SER A 47 -0.19 8.92 6.07
CA SER A 47 0.07 8.09 4.89
C SER A 47 -1.11 8.06 3.92
N ALA A 48 -2.35 8.04 4.43
CA ALA A 48 -3.54 8.12 3.59
C ALA A 48 -3.65 9.49 2.88
N ARG A 49 -3.32 10.59 3.57
CA ARG A 49 -3.26 11.94 2.94
C ARG A 49 -2.21 12.01 1.85
N GLU A 50 -1.05 11.40 2.08
CA GLU A 50 0.00 11.36 1.07
C GLU A 50 -0.45 10.58 -0.16
N ILE A 51 -1.21 9.49 0.01
CA ILE A 51 -1.83 8.79 -1.12
C ILE A 51 -2.79 9.71 -1.90
N THR A 52 -3.58 10.56 -1.24
CA THR A 52 -4.40 11.57 -1.94
C THR A 52 -3.54 12.53 -2.77
N ALA A 53 -2.40 12.99 -2.23
CA ALA A 53 -1.49 13.86 -2.96
C ALA A 53 -0.87 13.15 -4.19
N GLN A 54 -0.52 11.87 -4.05
CA GLN A 54 -0.01 11.06 -5.15
C GLN A 54 -1.08 10.79 -6.22
N LEU A 55 -2.34 10.54 -5.84
CA LEU A 55 -3.46 10.41 -6.80
C LEU A 55 -3.64 11.69 -7.62
N ALA A 56 -3.63 12.85 -6.98
CA ALA A 56 -3.72 14.13 -7.70
C ALA A 56 -2.52 14.34 -8.64
N THR A 57 -1.33 13.92 -8.23
CA THR A 57 -0.11 13.97 -9.05
C THR A 57 -0.24 13.04 -10.26
N LEU A 58 -0.68 11.80 -10.06
CA LEU A 58 -0.94 10.83 -11.13
C LEU A 58 -1.88 11.40 -12.19
N SER A 59 -3.00 12.00 -11.79
CA SER A 59 -3.95 12.61 -12.72
C SER A 59 -3.36 13.81 -13.48
N GLY A 60 -2.46 14.56 -12.83
CA GLY A 60 -1.65 15.59 -13.47
C GLY A 60 -0.70 15.04 -14.54
N VAL A 61 0.04 13.98 -14.20
CA VAL A 61 0.96 13.27 -15.11
C VAL A 61 0.20 12.72 -16.31
N ALA A 62 -0.89 11.99 -16.06
CA ALA A 62 -1.76 11.39 -17.09
C ALA A 62 -2.29 12.44 -18.08
N ARG A 63 -2.62 13.64 -17.61
CA ARG A 63 -3.08 14.73 -18.46
C ARG A 63 -1.95 15.37 -19.27
N LYS A 64 -0.79 15.59 -18.64
CA LYS A 64 0.34 16.34 -19.23
C LYS A 64 1.14 15.50 -20.22
N HIS A 65 1.26 14.20 -19.97
CA HIS A 65 2.13 13.29 -20.71
C HIS A 65 1.37 12.25 -21.54
N ARG A 66 0.10 12.51 -21.85
CA ARG A 66 -0.68 11.65 -22.75
C ARG A 66 -0.05 11.63 -24.14
N ASP A 67 0.22 10.43 -24.66
CA ASP A 67 0.42 10.26 -26.10
C ASP A 67 -0.95 10.16 -26.78
N HIS A 68 -1.16 10.95 -27.83
CA HIS A 68 -2.42 10.92 -28.58
C HIS A 68 -2.49 9.79 -29.61
N ASN A 69 -1.35 9.18 -29.93
CA ASN A 69 -1.24 8.10 -30.92
C ASN A 69 -1.04 6.73 -30.27
N SER A 70 -0.93 6.67 -28.93
CA SER A 70 -0.76 5.43 -28.17
C SER A 70 -1.81 5.34 -27.05
N LEU A 71 -1.97 4.12 -26.51
CA LEU A 71 -2.66 3.91 -25.23
C LEU A 71 -1.79 4.34 -24.05
N ASP A 72 -0.48 4.50 -24.27
CA ASP A 72 0.50 4.82 -23.24
C ASP A 72 0.69 6.32 -22.97
N LEU A 73 1.48 6.58 -21.94
CA LEU A 73 2.09 7.89 -21.72
C LEU A 73 3.39 8.03 -22.52
N THR A 74 3.87 9.26 -22.65
CA THR A 74 5.26 9.47 -23.10
C THR A 74 6.24 8.80 -22.13
N GLU A 75 7.46 8.49 -22.58
CA GLU A 75 8.49 7.87 -21.74
C GLU A 75 8.73 8.63 -20.42
N GLN A 76 8.78 9.97 -20.49
CA GLN A 76 8.85 10.82 -19.29
C GLN A 76 7.63 10.63 -18.38
N GLY A 77 6.42 10.60 -18.96
CA GLY A 77 5.19 10.37 -18.19
C GLY A 77 5.17 9.01 -17.51
N GLN A 78 5.69 7.98 -18.17
CA GLN A 78 5.78 6.63 -17.60
C GLN A 78 6.75 6.58 -16.42
N ALA A 79 7.88 7.28 -16.50
CA ALA A 79 8.82 7.40 -15.38
C ALA A 79 8.17 8.13 -14.18
N GLU A 80 7.51 9.27 -14.42
CA GLU A 80 6.79 10.02 -13.37
C GLU A 80 5.65 9.19 -12.75
N LEU A 81 4.94 8.39 -13.57
CA LEU A 81 3.92 7.45 -13.11
C LEU A 81 4.50 6.39 -12.17
N TRP A 82 5.64 5.80 -12.52
CA TRP A 82 6.31 4.79 -11.69
C TRP A 82 6.81 5.31 -10.36
N ASP A 83 7.28 6.56 -10.32
CA ASP A 83 7.68 7.23 -9.08
C ASP A 83 6.47 7.40 -8.15
N CYS A 84 5.34 7.88 -8.68
CA CYS A 84 4.09 8.00 -7.93
C CYS A 84 3.60 6.65 -7.39
N CYS A 85 3.63 5.60 -8.23
CA CYS A 85 3.25 4.25 -7.83
C CYS A 85 4.14 3.71 -6.70
N SER A 86 5.44 3.98 -6.75
CA SER A 86 6.40 3.56 -5.73
C SER A 86 6.14 4.28 -4.41
N ALA A 87 5.85 5.58 -4.45
CA ALA A 87 5.45 6.36 -3.28
C ALA A 87 4.14 5.83 -2.66
N MET A 88 3.10 5.61 -3.47
CA MET A 88 1.83 5.03 -3.00
C MET A 88 2.03 3.68 -2.32
N ALA A 89 2.80 2.77 -2.94
CA ALA A 89 3.10 1.46 -2.37
C ALA A 89 3.86 1.55 -1.04
N GLN A 90 4.75 2.54 -0.89
CA GLN A 90 5.44 2.80 0.38
C GLN A 90 4.47 3.27 1.47
N HIS A 91 3.59 4.22 1.16
CA HIS A 91 2.61 4.74 2.13
C HIS A 91 1.55 3.71 2.52
N ALA A 92 1.15 2.84 1.59
CA ALA A 92 0.21 1.75 1.86
C ALA A 92 0.65 0.84 3.01
N ARG A 93 1.96 0.64 3.20
CA ARG A 93 2.52 -0.19 4.29
C ARG A 93 2.20 0.34 5.69
N TYR A 94 1.92 1.63 5.80
CA TYR A 94 1.66 2.31 7.07
C TYR A 94 0.16 2.54 7.32
N ILE A 95 -0.71 2.21 6.37
CA ILE A 95 -2.16 2.25 6.56
C ILE A 95 -2.57 1.10 7.49
N SER A 96 -3.36 1.41 8.52
CA SER A 96 -3.84 0.40 9.46
C SER A 96 -5.13 -0.30 9.02
N ASP A 97 -5.84 0.26 8.05
CA ASP A 97 -7.02 -0.35 7.45
C ASP A 97 -6.61 -1.26 6.29
N ASN A 98 -6.81 -2.57 6.48
CA ASN A 98 -6.41 -3.58 5.49
C ASN A 98 -7.18 -3.43 4.17
N GLY A 99 -8.45 -2.99 4.21
CA GLY A 99 -9.26 -2.84 3.01
C GLY A 99 -8.76 -1.73 2.10
N LEU A 100 -8.36 -0.59 2.68
CA LEU A 100 -7.71 0.49 1.93
C LEU A 100 -6.29 0.11 1.50
N GLN A 101 -5.52 -0.55 2.38
CA GLN A 101 -4.17 -1.02 2.04
C GLN A 101 -4.18 -1.94 0.82
N ASP A 102 -5.05 -2.96 0.81
CA ASP A 102 -5.18 -3.91 -0.29
C ASP A 102 -5.63 -3.21 -1.58
N ALA A 103 -6.57 -2.27 -1.50
CA ALA A 103 -7.04 -1.49 -2.64
C ALA A 103 -5.92 -0.65 -3.28
N VAL A 104 -5.06 -0.03 -2.47
CA VAL A 104 -3.93 0.76 -2.97
C VAL A 104 -2.90 -0.14 -3.64
N VAL A 105 -2.60 -1.30 -3.05
CA VAL A 105 -1.68 -2.29 -3.65
C VAL A 105 -2.22 -2.80 -4.98
N GLU A 106 -3.51 -3.13 -5.02
CA GLU A 106 -4.19 -3.58 -6.24
C GLU A 106 -4.17 -2.49 -7.32
N ALA A 107 -4.51 -1.25 -6.99
CA ALA A 107 -4.44 -0.14 -7.94
C ALA A 107 -3.01 0.09 -8.49
N VAL A 108 -1.98 -0.04 -7.64
CA VAL A 108 -0.59 0.05 -8.08
C VAL A 108 -0.23 -1.05 -9.07
N SER A 109 -0.77 -2.26 -8.91
CA SER A 109 -0.55 -3.34 -9.89
C SER A 109 -1.14 -3.02 -11.25
N PHE A 110 -2.33 -2.41 -11.32
CA PHE A 110 -2.94 -1.97 -12.58
C PHE A 110 -2.21 -0.80 -13.25
N LEU A 111 -1.47 0.01 -12.49
CA LEU A 111 -0.61 1.08 -13.00
C LEU A 111 0.83 0.62 -13.32
N ARG A 112 1.18 -0.60 -12.92
CA ARG A 112 2.43 -1.28 -13.28
C ARG A 112 2.11 -2.67 -13.85
N PRO A 113 1.32 -2.72 -14.94
CA PRO A 113 0.76 -3.97 -15.39
C PRO A 113 1.79 -4.83 -16.14
N PRO A 114 1.49 -6.11 -16.37
CA PRO A 114 2.17 -6.89 -17.40
C PRO A 114 2.00 -6.23 -18.78
N PRO A 115 2.88 -6.55 -19.75
CA PRO A 115 2.71 -6.09 -21.13
C PRO A 115 1.34 -6.48 -21.70
N TYR A 116 0.82 -5.66 -22.63
CA TYR A 116 -0.47 -5.83 -23.31
C TYR A 116 -1.73 -5.58 -22.46
N PHE A 117 -1.61 -5.28 -21.17
CA PHE A 117 -2.77 -5.04 -20.31
C PHE A 117 -3.72 -3.97 -20.86
N GLU A 118 -3.20 -2.82 -21.27
CA GLU A 118 -3.99 -1.71 -21.82
C GLU A 118 -4.72 -2.09 -23.11
N GLU A 119 -4.09 -2.94 -23.93
CA GLU A 119 -4.66 -3.47 -25.16
C GLU A 119 -5.82 -4.44 -24.87
N VAL A 120 -5.61 -5.36 -23.92
CA VAL A 120 -6.63 -6.33 -23.48
C VAL A 120 -7.80 -5.62 -22.81
N LEU A 121 -7.51 -4.65 -21.93
CA LEU A 121 -8.52 -3.83 -21.26
C LEU A 121 -9.24 -2.87 -22.24
N GLY A 122 -8.61 -2.56 -23.38
CA GLY A 122 -9.13 -1.61 -24.37
C GLY A 122 -9.18 -0.17 -23.84
N LYS A 123 -8.27 0.19 -22.92
CA LYS A 123 -8.27 1.48 -22.23
C LYS A 123 -6.86 2.04 -22.12
N SER A 124 -6.73 3.34 -22.37
CA SER A 124 -5.46 4.04 -22.24
C SER A 124 -5.04 4.22 -20.78
N VAL A 125 -3.74 4.36 -20.53
CA VAL A 125 -3.17 4.60 -19.20
C VAL A 125 -3.82 5.81 -18.51
N PRO A 126 -4.07 6.97 -19.18
CA PRO A 126 -4.84 8.04 -18.55
C PRO A 126 -6.25 7.63 -18.10
N GLY A 127 -6.95 6.82 -18.89
CA GLY A 127 -8.27 6.31 -18.52
C GLY A 127 -8.21 5.42 -17.29
N VAL A 128 -7.21 4.55 -17.22
CA VAL A 128 -6.92 3.71 -16.04
C VAL A 128 -6.69 4.59 -14.80
N VAL A 129 -5.85 5.62 -14.91
CA VAL A 129 -5.58 6.55 -13.80
C VAL A 129 -6.86 7.21 -13.28
N TYR A 130 -7.73 7.71 -14.15
CA TYR A 130 -8.96 8.38 -13.73
C TYR A 130 -9.94 7.45 -13.01
N ASP A 131 -10.08 6.21 -13.47
CA ASP A 131 -10.97 5.24 -12.81
C ASP A 131 -10.43 4.85 -11.43
N LEU A 132 -9.11 4.67 -11.31
CA LEU A 132 -8.46 4.35 -10.04
C LEU A 132 -8.51 5.53 -9.06
N GLU A 133 -8.36 6.78 -9.53
CA GLU A 133 -8.58 7.97 -8.72
C GLU A 133 -10.03 8.03 -8.21
N GLY A 134 -11.00 7.79 -9.09
CA GLY A 134 -12.43 7.76 -8.74
C GLY A 134 -12.79 6.67 -7.73
N TRP A 135 -12.05 5.57 -7.71
CA TRP A 135 -12.22 4.49 -6.74
C TRP A 135 -11.49 4.75 -5.42
N LEU A 136 -10.20 5.08 -5.47
CA LEU A 136 -9.35 5.22 -4.27
C LEU A 136 -9.63 6.51 -3.51
N GLY A 137 -9.94 7.62 -4.20
CA GLY A 137 -10.20 8.91 -3.56
C GLY A 137 -11.27 8.82 -2.46
N PRO A 138 -12.47 8.29 -2.75
CA PRO A 138 -13.51 8.07 -1.74
C PRO A 138 -13.09 7.14 -0.60
N MET A 139 -12.32 6.07 -0.88
CA MET A 139 -11.84 5.15 0.17
C MET A 139 -10.86 5.83 1.13
N VAL A 140 -9.91 6.59 0.59
CA VAL A 140 -8.94 7.35 1.38
C VAL A 140 -9.64 8.39 2.24
N GLN A 141 -10.63 9.10 1.67
CA GLN A 141 -11.41 10.08 2.42
C GLN A 141 -12.22 9.42 3.54
N ALA A 142 -12.85 8.28 3.28
CA ALA A 142 -13.57 7.52 4.31
C ALA A 142 -12.64 7.11 5.45
N HIS A 143 -11.43 6.64 5.14
CA HIS A 143 -10.41 6.30 6.15
C HIS A 143 -10.03 7.49 7.03
N ILE A 144 -9.67 8.63 6.43
CA ILE A 144 -9.25 9.83 7.16
C ILE A 144 -10.38 10.36 8.05
N MET A 145 -11.63 10.30 7.56
CA MET A 145 -12.82 10.74 8.28
C MET A 145 -13.37 9.68 9.25
N SER A 146 -12.74 8.49 9.34
CA SER A 146 -13.23 7.35 10.13
C SER A 146 -14.69 6.96 9.80
N GLN A 147 -15.03 7.00 8.52
CA GLN A 147 -16.34 6.62 7.97
C GLN A 147 -16.31 5.18 7.46
N THR A 148 -17.49 4.62 7.20
CA THR A 148 -17.61 3.31 6.55
C THR A 148 -16.98 3.34 5.16
N MET A 149 -16.18 2.32 4.84
CA MET A 149 -15.57 2.18 3.52
C MET A 149 -16.63 2.07 2.43
N PRO A 150 -16.47 2.78 1.30
CA PRO A 150 -17.38 2.66 0.17
C PRO A 150 -17.26 1.26 -0.45
N GLN A 151 -18.31 0.86 -1.16
CA GLN A 151 -18.31 -0.41 -1.89
C GLN A 151 -17.30 -0.36 -3.05
N ARG A 152 -16.72 -1.51 -3.35
CA ARG A 152 -15.83 -1.68 -4.51
C ARG A 152 -16.65 -1.49 -5.79
N PRO A 153 -16.14 -0.73 -6.77
CA PRO A 153 -16.83 -0.55 -8.04
C PRO A 153 -16.75 -1.80 -8.92
N ASP A 154 -17.78 -1.99 -9.75
CA ASP A 154 -17.93 -3.20 -10.58
C ASP A 154 -16.84 -3.35 -11.65
N PHE A 155 -16.29 -2.23 -12.15
CA PHE A 155 -15.26 -2.24 -13.20
C PHE A 155 -13.99 -2.99 -12.79
N LEU A 156 -13.75 -3.18 -11.49
CA LEU A 156 -12.57 -3.92 -11.01
C LEU A 156 -12.57 -5.39 -11.43
N ALA A 157 -13.74 -5.97 -11.69
CA ALA A 157 -13.82 -7.32 -12.24
C ALA A 157 -13.16 -7.38 -13.62
N ASP A 158 -13.46 -6.40 -14.48
CA ASP A 158 -12.90 -6.31 -15.83
C ASP A 158 -11.37 -6.09 -15.78
N TYR A 159 -10.90 -5.27 -14.84
CA TYR A 159 -9.46 -5.02 -14.66
C TYR A 159 -8.72 -6.28 -14.22
N ARG A 160 -9.27 -7.03 -13.27
CA ARG A 160 -8.66 -8.30 -12.82
C ARG A 160 -8.61 -9.34 -13.93
N ASN A 161 -9.68 -9.43 -14.72
CA ASN A 161 -9.73 -10.34 -15.86
C ASN A 161 -8.69 -9.94 -16.91
N ALA A 162 -8.64 -8.67 -17.31
CA ALA A 162 -7.66 -8.17 -18.26
C ALA A 162 -6.21 -8.35 -17.77
N TYR A 163 -5.97 -8.20 -16.47
CA TYR A 163 -4.66 -8.44 -15.86
C TYR A 163 -4.26 -9.91 -15.98
N ALA A 164 -5.15 -10.84 -15.62
CA ALA A 164 -4.90 -12.27 -15.73
C ALA A 164 -4.65 -12.71 -17.19
N ASP A 165 -5.46 -12.20 -18.12
CA ASP A 165 -5.30 -12.48 -19.55
C ASP A 165 -3.95 -11.95 -20.07
N ALA A 166 -3.55 -10.74 -19.67
CA ALA A 166 -2.26 -10.16 -20.04
C ALA A 166 -1.07 -10.92 -19.43
N GLU A 167 -1.18 -11.40 -18.18
CA GLU A 167 -0.16 -12.28 -17.59
C GLU A 167 -0.02 -13.60 -18.36
N GLU A 168 -1.14 -14.22 -18.76
CA GLU A 168 -1.13 -15.45 -19.55
C GLU A 168 -0.49 -15.24 -20.93
N MET A 169 -0.86 -14.16 -21.62
CA MET A 169 -0.26 -13.79 -22.90
C MET A 169 1.26 -13.57 -22.78
N TRP A 170 1.69 -12.85 -21.74
CA TRP A 170 3.10 -12.57 -21.49
C TRP A 170 3.90 -13.84 -21.18
N ALA A 171 3.35 -14.73 -20.33
CA ALA A 171 3.97 -16.01 -20.00
C ALA A 171 4.16 -16.89 -21.25
N SER A 172 3.15 -16.96 -22.12
CA SER A 172 3.23 -17.71 -23.38
C SER A 172 4.30 -17.17 -24.34
N GLN A 173 4.45 -15.84 -24.42
CA GLN A 173 5.49 -15.22 -25.22
C GLN A 173 6.90 -15.50 -24.68
N ILE A 174 7.08 -15.43 -23.35
CA ILE A 174 8.36 -15.76 -22.71
C ILE A 174 8.73 -17.22 -23.00
N GLU A 175 7.80 -18.16 -22.82
CA GLU A 175 8.07 -19.59 -23.08
C GLU A 175 8.50 -19.83 -24.54
N THR A 176 7.80 -19.19 -25.48
CA THR A 176 8.14 -19.28 -26.91
C THR A 176 9.53 -18.70 -27.21
N GLN A 177 9.85 -17.56 -26.59
CA GLN A 177 11.13 -16.88 -26.78
C GLN A 177 12.29 -17.69 -26.15
N GLU A 178 12.10 -18.26 -24.97
CA GLU A 178 13.08 -19.11 -24.31
C GLU A 178 13.36 -20.39 -25.11
N ALA A 179 12.32 -21.02 -25.67
CA ALA A 179 12.46 -22.19 -26.54
C ALA A 179 13.29 -21.86 -27.79
N TYR A 180 13.02 -20.71 -28.42
CA TYR A 180 13.81 -20.23 -29.57
C TYR A 180 15.30 -20.06 -29.21
N TYR A 181 15.60 -19.38 -28.10
CA TYR A 181 16.98 -19.18 -27.66
C TYR A 181 17.67 -20.48 -27.20
N ALA A 182 16.92 -21.47 -26.72
CA ALA A 182 17.46 -22.79 -26.41
C ALA A 182 17.87 -23.53 -27.69
N GLU A 183 17.04 -23.48 -28.74
CA GLU A 183 17.34 -24.09 -30.03
C GLU A 183 18.56 -23.44 -30.71
N GLU A 184 18.65 -22.12 -30.69
CA GLU A 184 19.80 -21.37 -31.24
C GLU A 184 21.11 -21.70 -30.50
N ARG A 185 21.07 -21.84 -29.17
CA ARG A 185 22.23 -22.25 -28.38
C ARG A 185 22.71 -23.66 -28.74
N GLU A 186 21.78 -24.58 -28.95
CA GLU A 186 22.10 -25.96 -29.35
C GLU A 186 22.64 -26.03 -30.78
N LYS A 187 22.09 -25.27 -31.72
CA LYS A 187 22.63 -25.14 -33.08
C LYS A 187 24.06 -24.58 -33.06
N ALA A 188 24.30 -23.52 -32.29
CA ALA A 188 25.61 -22.92 -32.15
C ALA A 188 26.63 -23.87 -31.50
N ARG A 189 26.21 -24.72 -30.56
CA ARG A 189 27.05 -25.77 -29.97
C ARG A 189 27.45 -26.81 -31.02
N ARG A 190 26.48 -27.34 -31.77
CA ARG A 190 26.72 -28.34 -32.82
C ARG A 190 27.60 -27.82 -33.95
N ALA A 191 27.55 -26.53 -34.26
CA ALA A 191 28.40 -25.92 -35.28
C ALA A 191 29.87 -25.76 -34.86
N ARG A 192 30.19 -25.96 -33.57
CA ARG A 192 31.56 -25.87 -33.01
C ARG A 192 32.18 -27.24 -32.74
N GLU A 193 31.40 -28.31 -32.88
CA GLU A 193 31.83 -29.72 -32.78
C GLU A 193 32.18 -30.26 -34.18
#